data_AF-A0A4Q2YDC1-F1
#
_entry.id   AF-A0A4Q2YDC1-F1
#
_cell.length_a   1.000
_cell.length_b   1.000
_cell.length_c   1.000
_cell.angle_alpha   90.00
_cell.angle_beta   90.00
_cell.angle_gamma   90.00
#
_symmetry.space_group_name_H-M   'P 1'
#
loop_
_entity.id
_entity.type
_entity.pdbx_description
1 polymer ?
#
loop_
_entity_poly.entity_id
_entity_poly.type
_entity_poly.pdbx_seq_one_letter_code
_entity_poly.pdbx_strand_id
1 'polypeptide(L)' 'MPEDPDMDLPPLNAAVAKALHDMRTPLSCMRTTVEILRMTQGNAEQQEKSLGLLEAQMREMNEVMNKLAEKIR' A
#
# COMPACT_ATOMS: atom_id res chain seq x y z
N MET A 1 -15.12 21.73 -21.36
CA MET A 1 -15.04 21.14 -20.01
C MET A 1 -14.12 19.94 -20.12
N PRO A 2 -13.14 19.75 -19.22
CA PRO A 2 -12.32 18.55 -19.27
C PRO A 2 -13.23 17.36 -18.93
N GLU A 3 -13.25 16.36 -19.82
CA GLU A 3 -13.97 15.12 -19.60
C GLU A 3 -13.25 14.37 -18.46
N ASP A 4 -13.95 14.22 -17.34
CA ASP A 4 -13.46 13.43 -16.21
C ASP A 4 -13.32 11.97 -16.68
N PRO A 5 -12.12 11.38 -16.70
CA PRO A 5 -11.89 10.05 -17.27
C PRO A 5 -12.52 8.91 -16.45
N ASP A 6 -13.19 9.24 -15.34
CA ASP A 6 -13.78 8.28 -14.41
C ASP A 6 -15.22 7.86 -14.78
N MET A 7 -15.76 8.32 -15.92
CA MET A 7 -17.21 8.29 -16.15
C MET A 7 -17.85 7.00 -16.70
N ASP A 8 -17.17 5.85 -16.84
CA ASP A 8 -17.88 4.60 -17.24
C ASP A 8 -17.09 3.29 -17.03
N LEU A 9 -16.43 3.12 -15.88
CA LEU A 9 -15.86 1.81 -15.55
C LEU A 9 -16.94 0.87 -15.00
N PRO A 10 -17.07 -0.37 -15.53
CA PRO A 10 -17.91 -1.40 -14.93
C PRO A 10 -17.64 -1.53 -13.43
N PRO A 11 -18.63 -1.84 -12.57
CA PRO A 11 -18.50 -1.81 -11.12
C PRO A 11 -17.29 -2.59 -10.57
N LEU A 12 -16.96 -3.71 -11.21
CA LEU A 12 -15.78 -4.51 -10.90
C LEU A 12 -14.47 -3.79 -11.25
N ASN A 13 -14.41 -3.13 -12.41
CA ASN A 13 -13.24 -2.38 -12.84
C ASN A 13 -13.00 -1.15 -11.96
N ALA A 14 -14.06 -0.48 -11.50
CA ALA A 14 -13.96 0.60 -10.52
C ALA A 14 -13.44 0.09 -9.15
N ALA A 15 -13.93 -1.07 -8.69
CA ALA A 15 -13.45 -1.70 -7.46
C ALA A 15 -11.97 -2.13 -7.55
N VAL A 16 -11.55 -2.69 -8.69
CA VAL A 16 -10.15 -3.08 -8.95
C VAL A 16 -9.25 -1.85 -9.10
N ALA A 17 -9.69 -0.80 -9.80
CA ALA A 17 -8.94 0.45 -9.92
C ALA A 17 -8.70 1.11 -8.55
N LYS A 18 -9.75 1.15 -7.72
CA LYS A 18 -9.64 1.63 -6.34
C LYS A 18 -8.69 0.79 -5.51
N ALA A 19 -8.75 -0.53 -5.64
CA ALA A 19 -7.81 -1.42 -4.96
C ALA A 19 -6.35 -1.19 -5.35
N LEU A 20 -6.07 -1.06 -6.65
CA LEU A 20 -4.74 -0.79 -7.18
C LEU A 20 -4.22 0.57 -6.70
N HIS A 21 -5.09 1.57 -6.64
CA HIS A 21 -4.77 2.87 -6.06
C HIS A 21 -4.44 2.76 -4.56
N ASP A 22 -5.29 2.09 -3.79
CA ASP A 22 -5.14 1.93 -2.34
C ASP A 22 -3.91 1.08 -1.97
N MET A 23 -3.47 0.15 -2.85
CA MET A 23 -2.25 -0.64 -2.68
C MET A 23 -0.96 0.10 -3.05
N ARG A 24 -0.99 1.13 -3.90
CA ARG A 24 0.21 1.88 -4.31
C ARG A 24 0.90 2.59 -3.15
N THR A 25 0.13 3.14 -2.23
CA THR A 25 0.62 3.88 -1.06
C THR A 25 1.40 2.99 -0.10
N PRO A 26 0.86 1.88 0.43
CA PRO A 26 1.61 1.00 1.33
C PRO A 26 2.83 0.39 0.65
N LEU A 27 2.74 -0.03 -0.62
CA LEU A 27 3.90 -0.55 -1.37
C LEU A 27 5.04 0.49 -1.51
N SER A 28 4.69 1.76 -1.77
CA SER A 28 5.66 2.85 -1.82
C SER A 28 6.34 3.07 -0.47
N CYS A 29 5.57 3.00 0.62
CA CYS A 29 6.09 3.13 1.98
C CYS A 29 7.01 1.96 2.35
N MET A 30 6.65 0.71 2.03
CA MET A 30 7.50 -0.46 2.28
C MET A 30 8.84 -0.36 1.53
N ARG A 31 8.81 0.13 0.28
CA ARG A 31 10.04 0.39 -0.49
C ARG A 31 10.94 1.40 0.21
N THR A 32 10.38 2.50 0.71
CA THR A 32 11.12 3.52 1.47
C THR A 32 11.71 2.94 2.75
N THR A 33 10.97 2.10 3.46
CA THR A 33 11.45 1.45 4.69
C THR A 33 12.62 0.49 4.41
N VAL A 34 12.58 -0.25 3.30
CA VAL A 34 13.71 -1.09 2.86
C VAL A 34 14.94 -0.24 2.52
N GLU A 35 14.76 0.91 1.87
CA GLU A 35 15.85 1.86 1.59
C GLU A 35 16.46 2.40 2.89
N ILE A 36 15.65 2.75 3.90
CA ILE A 36 16.13 3.17 5.22
C ILE A 36 16.92 2.05 5.90
N LEU A 37 16.44 0.81 5.84
CA LEU A 37 17.15 -0.35 6.40
C LEU A 37 18.51 -0.59 5.72
N ARG A 38 18.61 -0.37 4.40
CA ARG A 38 19.88 -0.42 3.65
C ARG A 38 20.83 0.70 4.07
N MET A 39 20.32 1.90 4.31
CA MET A 39 21.11 3.07 4.71
C MET A 39 21.56 3.03 6.18
N THR A 40 20.86 2.30 7.03
CA THR A 40 21.09 2.25 8.49
C THR A 40 21.99 1.09 8.93
N GLN A 41 22.70 0.45 7.99
CA GLN A 41 23.64 -0.63 8.31
C GLN A 41 24.61 -0.19 9.42
N GLY A 42 24.52 -0.86 10.57
CA GLY A 42 25.36 -0.63 11.75
C GLY A 42 24.68 0.06 12.94
N ASN A 43 23.43 0.53 12.81
CA ASN A 43 22.66 1.11 13.93
C ASN A 43 21.41 0.27 14.24
N ALA A 44 21.53 -0.63 15.23
CA ALA A 44 20.49 -1.57 15.63
C ALA A 44 19.18 -0.90 16.08
N GLU A 45 19.25 0.23 16.79
CA GLU A 45 18.05 0.94 17.25
C GLU A 45 17.25 1.54 16.09
N GLN A 46 17.96 2.09 15.10
CA GLN A 46 17.34 2.63 13.89
C GLN A 46 16.72 1.52 13.03
N GLN A 47 17.35 0.33 13.01
CA GLN A 47 16.84 -0.85 12.32
C GLN A 47 15.56 -1.38 12.97
N GLU A 48 15.52 -1.50 14.29
CA GLU A 48 14.34 -1.93 15.05
C GLU A 48 13.13 -1.02 14.76
N LYS A 49 13.33 0.31 14.81
CA LYS A 49 12.27 1.29 14.48
C LYS A 49 11.78 1.16 13.04
N SER A 50 12.70 0.97 12.10
CA SER A 50 12.36 0.82 10.69
C SER A 50 11.61 -0.49 10.41
N LEU A 51 12.00 -1.58 11.07
CA LEU A 51 11.28 -2.86 11.02
C LEU A 51 9.87 -2.73 11.60
N GLY A 52 9.70 -2.06 12.74
CA GLY A 52 8.38 -1.82 13.32
C GLY A 52 7.45 -1.01 12.41
N LEU A 53 7.98 -0.01 11.70
CA LEU A 53 7.23 0.74 10.69
C LEU A 53 6.83 -0.15 9.50
N LEU A 54 7.72 -1.05 9.06
CA LEU A 54 7.43 -2.02 8.00
C LEU A 54 6.29 -2.97 8.40
N GLU A 55 6.32 -3.49 9.62
CA GLU A 55 5.27 -4.39 10.13
C GLU A 55 3.91 -3.70 10.24
N ALA A 56 3.87 -2.45 10.68
CA ALA A 56 2.64 -1.68 10.71
C ALA A 56 2.06 -1.50 9.31
N GLN A 57 2.90 -1.12 8.33
CA GLN A 57 2.49 -0.96 6.93
C GLN A 57 2.01 -2.27 6.30
N MET A 58 2.64 -3.41 6.63
CA MET A 58 2.19 -4.74 6.19
C MET A 58 0.81 -5.10 6.74
N ARG A 59 0.53 -4.78 8.01
CA ARG A 59 -0.78 -5.01 8.62
C ARG A 59 -1.88 -4.19 7.92
N GLU A 60 -1.64 -2.91 7.70
CA GLU A 60 -2.60 -2.03 6.99
C GLU A 60 -2.87 -2.52 5.57
N MET A 61 -1.83 -2.95 4.84
CA MET A 61 -1.99 -3.48 3.48
C MET A 61 -2.82 -4.78 3.46
N ASN A 62 -2.60 -5.69 4.41
CA ASN A 62 -3.40 -6.90 4.54
C ASN A 62 -4.88 -6.60 4.83
N GLU A 63 -5.16 -5.60 5.67
CA GLU A 63 -6.55 -5.17 5.90
C GLU A 63 -7.22 -4.63 4.64
N VAL A 64 -6.51 -3.83 3.84
CA VAL A 64 -7.03 -3.31 2.56
C VAL A 64 -7.29 -4.47 1.59
N MET A 65 -6.38 -5.44 1.50
CA MET A 65 -6.57 -6.63 0.66
C MET A 65 -7.75 -7.49 1.11
N ASN A 66 -7.93 -7.67 2.41
CA ASN A 66 -9.09 -8.42 2.95
C ASN A 66 -10.41 -7.71 2.64
N LYS A 67 -10.48 -6.39 2.85
CA LYS A 67 -11.65 -5.57 2.49
C LYS A 67 -11.97 -5.62 0.99
N LEU A 68 -10.95 -5.75 0.15
CA LEU A 68 -11.15 -5.95 -1.28
C LEU A 68 -11.68 -7.34 -1.60
N ALA A 69 -11.10 -8.39 -1.01
CA ALA A 69 -11.52 -9.77 -1.21
C ALA A 69 -12.99 -9.99 -0.80
N GLU A 70 -13.46 -9.30 0.24
CA GLU A 70 -14.86 -9.28 0.66
C GLU A 70 -15.79 -8.63 -0.37
N LYS A 71 -15.33 -7.64 -1.13
CA LYS A 71 -16.14 -6.91 -2.12
C LYS A 71 -16.25 -7.61 -3.48
N ILE A 72 -15.35 -8.56 -3.75
CA ILE A 72 -15.32 -9.32 -5.00
C ILE A 72 -15.95 -10.72 -4.81
N ARG A 73 -16.22 -11.13 -3.57
CA ARG A 73 -17.04 -12.31 -3.21
C ARG A 73 -18.53 -12.00 -3.25
#